data_AF-A0A423I435-F1
#
_entry.id   AF-A0A423I435-F1
#
_cell.length_a   1.000
_cell.length_b   1.000
_cell.length_c   1.000
_cell.angle_alpha   90.00
_cell.angle_beta   90.00
_cell.angle_gamma   90.00
#
_symmetry.space_group_name_H-M   'P 1'
#
loop_
_entity.id
_entity.type
_entity.pdbx_description
1 polymer ?
#
loop_
_entity_poly.entity_id
_entity_poly.type
_entity_poly.pdbx_seq_one_letter_code
_entity_poly.pdbx_strand_id
1 'polypeptide(L)'
;MPRQILLTHPQAIRGLRRDAEGWQLWNQARGWQPVQLRPDSLALPLIVVLRYRLRGERQVRSICVPRDSQAADVHRRLRVRLTFSRRRWAAPE
;
A
#
# COMPACT_ATOMS: atom_id res chain seq x y z
N MET A 1 6.55 24.11 -0.67
CA MET A 1 5.30 23.42 -1.07
C MET A 1 5.57 21.91 -1.14
N PRO A 2 4.91 21.06 -0.33
CA PRO A 2 5.18 19.63 -0.31
C PRO A 2 4.63 18.99 -1.59
N ARG A 3 5.54 18.61 -2.49
CA ARG A 3 5.26 18.03 -3.83
C ARG A 3 4.55 16.67 -3.82
N GLN A 4 4.29 16.13 -2.63
CA GLN A 4 3.69 14.82 -2.42
C GLN A 4 2.15 14.84 -2.48
N ILE A 5 1.55 16.03 -2.39
CA ILE A 5 0.09 16.22 -2.40
C ILE A 5 -0.48 16.25 -3.83
N LEU A 6 0.31 16.74 -4.79
CA LEU A 6 -0.14 16.94 -6.17
C LEU A 6 -0.28 15.64 -6.99
N LEU A 7 0.10 14.47 -6.45
CA LEU A 7 0.16 13.19 -7.18
C LEU A 7 0.94 13.27 -8.52
N THR A 8 1.65 14.36 -8.79
CA THR A 8 2.49 14.60 -9.97
C THR A 8 3.85 13.93 -9.86
N HIS A 9 4.21 13.46 -8.66
CA HIS A 9 5.46 12.74 -8.47
C HIS A 9 5.32 11.33 -9.07
N PRO A 10 6.22 10.89 -9.96
CA PRO A 10 6.10 9.60 -10.63
C PRO A 10 6.22 8.40 -9.67
N GLN A 11 6.77 8.62 -8.46
CA GLN A 11 6.76 7.61 -7.37
C GLN A 11 5.50 7.63 -6.50
N ALA A 12 4.53 8.52 -6.75
CA ALA A 12 3.26 8.51 -6.04
C ALA A 12 2.55 7.18 -6.31
N ILE A 13 2.18 6.49 -5.24
CA ILE A 13 1.40 5.27 -5.34
C ILE A 13 -0.02 5.66 -5.72
N ARG A 14 -0.51 5.16 -6.84
CA ARG A 14 -1.90 5.39 -7.29
C ARG A 14 -2.71 4.11 -7.35
N GLY A 15 -2.10 2.95 -7.09
CA GLY A 15 -2.80 1.68 -7.00
C GLY A 15 -2.18 0.77 -5.95
N LEU A 16 -3.03 0.05 -5.24
CA LEU A 16 -2.65 -1.07 -4.37
C LEU A 16 -3.51 -2.25 -4.80
N ARG A 17 -2.87 -3.39 -5.09
CA ARG A 17 -3.55 -4.65 -5.31
C ARG A 17 -2.89 -5.74 -4.49
N ARG A 18 -3.64 -6.80 -4.25
CA ARG A 18 -3.14 -8.02 -3.64
C ARG A 18 -3.49 -9.17 -4.56
N ASP A 19 -2.51 -9.99 -4.88
CA ASP A 19 -2.66 -11.22 -5.64
C ASP A 19 -2.39 -12.45 -4.75
N ALA A 20 -2.30 -13.63 -5.36
CA ALA A 20 -2.00 -14.88 -4.67
C ALA A 20 -0.54 -14.92 -4.15
N GLU A 21 0.36 -14.17 -4.78
CA GLU A 21 1.81 -14.13 -4.49
C GLU A 21 2.14 -13.11 -3.38
N GLY A 22 1.32 -12.09 -3.19
CA GLY A 22 1.51 -11.09 -2.16
C GLY A 22 0.81 -9.76 -2.44
N TRP A 23 1.49 -8.67 -2.07
CA TRP A 23 0.99 -7.32 -2.29
C TRP A 23 1.76 -6.69 -3.44
N GLN A 24 1.06 -5.91 -4.26
CA GLN A 24 1.67 -5.16 -5.34
C GLN A 24 1.20 -3.72 -5.31
N LEU A 25 2.12 -2.80 -5.58
CA LEU A 25 1.86 -1.38 -5.65
C LEU A 25 2.03 -0.88 -7.07
N TRP A 26 1.15 0.01 -7.48
CA TRP A 26 1.26 0.72 -8.74
C TRP A 26 1.70 2.15 -8.50
N ASN A 27 2.76 2.55 -9.18
CA ASN A 27 3.11 3.94 -9.38
C ASN A 27 3.36 4.21 -10.86
N GLN A 28 3.41 5.49 -11.22
CA GLN A 28 3.61 5.87 -12.62
C GLN A 28 5.04 5.57 -13.11
N ALA A 29 6.03 5.56 -12.21
CA ALA A 29 7.44 5.34 -12.56
C ALA A 29 7.80 3.88 -12.90
N ARG A 30 7.22 2.92 -12.17
CA ARG A 30 7.61 1.49 -12.18
C ARG A 30 6.44 0.56 -12.48
N GLY A 31 5.22 1.08 -12.63
CA GLY A 31 4.04 0.26 -12.84
C GLY A 31 3.72 -0.60 -11.62
N TRP A 32 3.19 -1.81 -11.84
CA TRP A 32 2.89 -2.77 -10.78
C TRP A 32 4.17 -3.47 -10.33
N GLN A 33 4.52 -3.29 -9.06
CA GLN A 33 5.71 -3.87 -8.46
C GLN A 33 5.34 -4.65 -7.19
N PRO A 34 5.85 -5.88 -7.03
CA PRO A 34 5.61 -6.68 -5.84
C PRO A 34 6.33 -6.05 -4.64
N VAL A 35 5.58 -5.95 -3.54
CA VAL A 35 6.06 -5.41 -2.28
C VAL A 35 5.70 -6.32 -1.12
N GLN A 36 6.59 -6.36 -0.15
CA GLN A 36 6.37 -7.08 1.08
C GLN A 36 5.82 -6.12 2.12
N LEU A 37 4.56 -6.32 2.54
CA LEU A 37 4.00 -5.54 3.65
C LEU A 37 4.69 -5.91 4.97
N ARG A 38 4.84 -4.93 5.86
CA ARG A 38 5.41 -5.10 7.20
C ARG A 38 4.35 -5.03 8.30
N PRO A 39 4.52 -5.79 9.40
CA PRO A 39 3.58 -5.88 10.52
C PRO A 39 3.19 -4.58 11.17
N ASP A 40 4.04 -3.58 11.00
CA ASP A 40 3.91 -2.22 11.49
C ASP A 40 2.90 -1.37 10.66
N SER A 41 2.05 -2.01 9.84
CA SER A 41 1.01 -1.32 9.08
C SER A 41 -0.25 -1.13 9.93
N LEU A 42 -0.82 0.08 9.91
CA LEU A 42 -1.97 0.48 10.71
C LEU A 42 -3.20 0.65 9.82
N ALA A 43 -4.30 0.02 10.19
CA ALA A 43 -5.57 0.11 9.47
C ALA A 43 -6.61 0.88 10.29
N LEU A 44 -6.52 2.21 10.30
CA LEU A 44 -7.45 3.07 11.05
C LEU A 44 -8.72 3.35 10.22
N PRO A 45 -9.85 3.75 10.86
CA PRO A 45 -11.08 4.08 10.16
C PRO A 45 -10.95 5.24 9.17
N LEU A 46 -10.12 6.23 9.51
CA LEU A 46 -9.93 7.45 8.73
C LEU A 46 -8.74 7.35 7.77
N ILE A 47 -7.73 6.55 8.11
CA ILE A 47 -6.49 6.43 7.35
C ILE A 47 -5.88 5.05 7.50
N VAL A 48 -5.44 4.45 6.40
CA VAL A 48 -4.68 3.22 6.43
C VAL A 48 -3.22 3.54 6.11
N VAL A 49 -2.33 3.30 7.07
CA VAL A 49 -0.89 3.44 6.89
C VAL A 49 -0.32 2.06 6.56
N LEU A 50 0.08 1.85 5.31
CA LEU A 50 0.73 0.63 4.87
C LEU A 50 2.23 0.83 4.86
N ARG A 51 2.95 0.02 5.64
CA ARG A 51 4.41 -0.07 5.56
C ARG A 51 4.78 -1.24 4.68
N TYR A 52 5.64 -1.00 3.70
CA TYR A 52 6.07 -2.01 2.74
C TYR A 52 7.54 -1.86 2.41
N ARG A 53 8.12 -2.96 1.94
CA ARG A 53 9.46 -3.01 1.39
C ARG A 53 9.39 -3.49 -0.05
N LEU A 54 10.12 -2.82 -0.94
CA LEU A 54 10.25 -3.24 -2.33
C LEU A 54 11.21 -4.41 -2.45
N ARG A 55 10.91 -5.39 -3.32
CA ARG A 55 11.84 -6.49 -3.62
C ARG A 55 13.11 -5.89 -4.22
N GLY A 56 14.24 -6.05 -3.52
CA GLY A 56 15.54 -5.48 -3.90
C GLY A 56 15.95 -4.20 -3.15
N GLU A 57 15.02 -3.50 -2.48
CA GLU A 57 15.37 -2.34 -1.65
C GLU A 57 15.36 -2.71 -0.16
N ARG A 58 16.40 -2.33 0.59
CA ARG A 58 16.40 -2.48 2.06
C ARG A 58 15.56 -1.40 2.76
N GLN A 59 15.17 -0.35 2.04
CA GLN A 59 14.42 0.78 2.60
C GLN A 59 12.95 0.41 2.78
N VAL A 60 12.44 0.60 4.00
CA VAL A 60 11.01 0.46 4.30
C VAL A 60 10.33 1.77 3.95
N ARG A 61 9.33 1.70 3.08
CA ARG A 61 8.50 2.84 2.70
C ARG A 61 7.14 2.72 3.38
N SER A 62 6.53 3.85 3.64
CA SER A 62 5.16 3.93 4.13
C SER A 62 4.30 4.69 3.13
N ILE A 63 3.08 4.23 2.93
CA ILE A 63 2.03 5.01 2.26
C ILE A 63 0.88 5.20 3.20
N CYS A 64 0.31 6.39 3.13
CA CYS A 64 -0.93 6.72 3.78
C CYS A 64 -2.04 6.67 2.73
N VAL A 65 -3.02 5.81 2.96
CA VAL A 65 -4.25 5.74 2.17
C VAL A 65 -5.35 6.35 3.04
N PRO A 66 -5.61 7.65 2.93
CA PRO A 66 -6.72 8.27 3.63
C PRO A 66 -8.05 7.81 3.01
N ARG A 67 -9.12 7.88 3.81
CA ARG A 67 -10.47 7.42 3.44
C ARG A 67 -11.01 8.08 2.17
N ASP A 68 -10.57 9.28 1.86
CA ASP A 68 -10.96 10.10 0.71
C ASP A 68 -10.15 9.81 -0.57
N SER A 69 -9.03 9.09 -0.48
CA SER A 69 -8.21 8.75 -1.65
C SER A 69 -8.80 7.66 -2.54
N GLN A 70 -9.79 6.90 -2.05
CA GLN A 70 -10.48 5.86 -2.78
C GLN A 70 -11.97 5.86 -2.43
N ALA A 71 -12.79 5.22 -3.25
CA ALA A 71 -14.19 5.00 -2.92
C ALA A 71 -14.30 4.30 -1.54
N ALA A 72 -15.26 4.74 -0.71
CA ALA A 72 -15.34 4.33 0.70
C ALA A 72 -15.49 2.81 0.88
N ASP A 73 -16.08 2.11 -0.10
CA ASP A 73 -16.20 0.66 -0.12
C ASP A 73 -14.85 -0.04 -0.36
N VAL A 74 -13.99 0.54 -1.20
CA VAL A 74 -12.63 0.07 -1.46
C VAL A 74 -11.79 0.24 -0.20
N HIS A 75 -11.88 1.40 0.45
CA HIS A 75 -11.21 1.64 1.73
C HIS A 75 -11.69 0.67 2.82
N ARG A 76 -13.01 0.42 2.92
CA ARG A 76 -13.58 -0.55 3.86
C ARG A 76 -13.08 -1.96 3.59
N ARG A 77 -13.07 -2.41 2.32
CA ARG A 77 -12.54 -3.73 1.93
C ARG A 77 -11.06 -3.86 2.25
N LEU A 78 -10.28 -2.81 1.99
CA LEU A 78 -8.85 -2.76 2.26
C LEU A 78 -8.58 -2.90 3.76
N ARG A 79 -9.32 -2.17 4.59
CA ARG A 79 -9.25 -2.25 6.06
C ARG A 79 -9.63 -3.64 6.57
N VAL A 80 -10.78 -4.18 6.15
CA VAL A 80 -11.22 -5.53 6.51
C VAL A 80 -10.18 -6.57 6.08
N ARG A 81 -9.62 -6.46 4.87
CA ARG A 81 -8.57 -7.36 4.40
C ARG A 81 -7.29 -7.23 5.23
N LEU A 82 -6.89 -6.04 5.67
CA LEU A 82 -5.72 -5.87 6.54
C LEU A 82 -5.92 -6.41 7.95
N THR A 83 -7.13 -6.27 8.47
CA THR A 83 -7.51 -6.80 9.80
C THR A 83 -7.66 -8.32 9.78
N PHE A 84 -8.31 -8.90 8.74
CA PHE A 84 -8.66 -10.32 8.70
C PHE A 84 -7.69 -11.20 7.89
N SER A 85 -6.80 -10.65 7.07
CA SER A 85 -5.93 -11.51 6.27
C SER A 85 -4.79 -12.09 7.11
N ARG A 86 -4.87 -13.41 7.36
CA ARG A 86 -3.90 -14.17 8.15
C ARG A 86 -2.53 -14.32 7.46
N ARG A 87 -2.46 -14.27 6.11
CA ARG A 87 -1.21 -14.25 5.30
C ARG A 87 -0.85 -12.83 4.85
N ARG A 88 -0.90 -11.84 5.74
CA ARG A 88 -0.66 -10.42 5.39
C ARG A 88 0.83 -10.04 5.31
N TRP A 89 1.72 -10.79 5.96
CA TRP A 89 3.17 -10.52 6.05
C TRP A 89 4.04 -11.54 5.32
N ALA A 90 3.42 -12.49 4.61
CA ALA A 90 4.17 -13.52 3.90
C ALA A 90 5.15 -12.83 2.93
N ALA A 91 6.41 -13.25 3.00
CA ALA A 91 7.39 -12.85 1.99
C ALA A 91 6.92 -13.42 0.64
N PRO A 92 6.88 -12.60 -0.43
CA PRO A 92 6.75 -13.18 -1.76
C PRO A 92 7.98 -14.04 -2.01
N GLU A 93 7.78 -15.31 -2.37
CA GLU A 93 8.83 -16.26 -2.79
C GLU A 93 9.56 -15.75 -4.04
#